data_AF-A0A7S0F8J2-F1
#
_entry.id   AF-A0A7S0F8J2-F1
#
_cell.length_a   1.000
_cell.length_b   1.000
_cell.length_c   1.000
_cell.angle_alpha   90.00
_cell.angle_beta   90.00
_cell.angle_gamma   90.00
#
_symmetry.space_group_name_H-M   'P 1'
#
loop_
_entity.id
_entity.type
_entity.pdbx_description
1 polymer ?
#
loop_
_entity_poly.entity_id
_entity_poly.type
_entity_poly.pdbx_seq_one_letter_code
_entity_poly.pdbx_strand_id
1 'polypeptide(L)'
;VGCAAPVALFPGQSKYGCTGGFSTTEACDAASHPAKSTKYVAAVHAGCETAQDRGVRGYSLDAGGSLRRCPPQTRYEWVLCPDSAQGPITWQATRGRGNDTVRRFRVSNRCREAVWIQQAGPRVLRHEQGIRRIEPDASYTYSIPNRGLSSTRFLPKTGCDTSGNNCDVQSMPPCPAWGCDLPIDTKFVATWGCVYASGDPRTTAMQCAPAGPGELPLRQDLWDAGVVQGWTLPFSVLVEGGGLLEGSCGDVVCSKLHVANLCPHDELLTPEA
;
A
#
# COMPACT_ATOMS: atom_id res chain seq x y z
N VAL A 1 -7.38 11.61 12.53
CA VAL A 1 -7.55 10.49 13.51
C VAL A 1 -7.05 9.21 12.85
N GLY A 2 -5.90 8.69 13.27
CA GLY A 2 -5.28 7.49 12.69
C GLY A 2 -4.78 6.56 13.78
N CYS A 3 -4.56 5.30 13.47
CA CYS A 3 -3.88 4.37 14.36
C CYS A 3 -2.42 4.23 13.93
N ALA A 4 -1.52 4.70 14.76
CA ALA A 4 -0.10 4.55 14.52
C ALA A 4 0.36 3.18 15.06
N ALA A 5 1.33 2.56 14.38
CA ALA A 5 2.26 1.73 15.13
C ALA A 5 2.89 2.63 16.23
N PRO A 6 3.39 2.11 17.36
CA PRO A 6 3.95 2.96 18.41
C PRO A 6 5.22 3.73 17.97
N VAL A 7 5.07 4.78 17.17
CA VAL A 7 6.13 5.46 16.41
C VAL A 7 6.92 6.46 17.28
N ALA A 8 6.46 6.83 18.48
CA ALA A 8 7.31 7.50 19.47
C ALA A 8 8.28 6.52 20.17
N LEU A 9 8.07 5.22 20.01
CA LEU A 9 9.00 4.14 20.37
C LEU A 9 9.62 3.50 19.11
N PHE A 10 9.07 3.78 17.92
CA PHE A 10 9.55 3.39 16.60
C PHE A 10 9.89 4.57 15.69
N PRO A 11 11.02 5.22 15.94
CA PRO A 11 11.95 5.56 14.87
C PRO A 11 13.39 5.38 15.39
N GLY A 12 13.99 4.21 15.13
CA GLY A 12 15.42 3.99 15.43
C GLY A 12 15.77 3.30 16.76
N GLN A 13 14.80 2.77 17.52
CA GLN A 13 15.11 1.79 18.58
C GLN A 13 15.25 0.41 17.95
N SER A 14 16.42 -0.24 18.06
CA SER A 14 16.63 -1.61 17.59
C SER A 14 15.65 -2.62 18.21
N LYS A 15 15.04 -2.29 19.35
CA LYS A 15 14.31 -3.23 20.21
C LYS A 15 12.94 -3.70 19.69
N TYR A 16 12.20 -2.92 18.91
CA TYR A 16 10.84 -3.29 18.49
C TYR A 16 10.48 -2.99 17.02
N GLY A 17 11.49 -2.72 16.22
CA GLY A 17 11.38 -2.52 14.79
C GLY A 17 12.51 -3.33 14.23
N CYS A 18 12.18 -4.29 13.38
CA CYS A 18 13.17 -5.19 12.80
C CYS A 18 14.05 -4.48 11.75
N THR A 19 14.41 -3.22 11.99
CA THR A 19 15.30 -2.40 11.19
C THR A 19 16.61 -2.24 11.96
N GLY A 20 17.75 -2.48 11.31
CA GLY A 20 19.07 -2.45 11.96
C GLY A 20 19.62 -3.84 12.26
N GLY A 21 20.11 -4.08 13.49
CA GLY A 21 20.80 -5.33 13.90
C GLY A 21 19.94 -6.60 13.89
N PHE A 22 18.63 -6.48 13.67
CA PHE A 22 17.69 -7.59 13.49
C PHE A 22 17.35 -7.70 12.00
N SER A 23 18.28 -8.20 11.19
CA SER A 23 18.12 -8.31 9.73
C SER A 23 17.37 -9.56 9.26
N THR A 24 17.08 -10.49 10.17
CA THR A 24 16.32 -11.72 9.89
C THR A 24 15.06 -11.82 10.73
N THR A 25 14.06 -12.53 10.21
CA THR A 25 12.82 -12.81 10.94
C THR A 25 13.11 -13.56 12.24
N GLU A 26 14.04 -14.52 12.25
CA GLU A 26 14.38 -15.26 13.48
C GLU A 26 14.96 -14.33 14.55
N ALA A 27 15.85 -13.42 14.17
CA ALA A 27 16.45 -12.48 15.11
C ALA A 27 15.39 -11.53 15.71
N CYS A 28 14.46 -11.04 14.89
CA CYS A 28 13.40 -10.16 15.39
C CYS A 28 12.38 -10.89 16.27
N ASP A 29 12.07 -12.15 15.93
CA ASP A 29 11.16 -13.00 16.69
C ASP A 29 11.72 -13.43 18.04
N ALA A 30 13.05 -13.51 18.16
CA ALA A 30 13.77 -13.86 19.38
C ALA A 30 13.97 -12.66 20.34
N ALA A 31 13.56 -11.45 19.97
CA ALA A 31 13.62 -10.29 20.85
C ALA A 31 12.72 -10.50 22.09
N SER A 32 13.09 -9.89 23.23
CA SER A 32 12.31 -10.03 24.48
C SER A 32 10.89 -9.48 24.39
N HIS A 33 10.65 -8.54 23.47
CA HIS A 33 9.34 -7.97 23.17
C HIS A 33 9.20 -7.82 21.64
N PRO A 34 8.92 -8.91 20.91
CA PRO A 34 8.96 -8.89 19.47
C PRO A 34 7.76 -8.12 18.90
N ALA A 35 7.94 -7.41 17.79
CA ALA A 35 6.89 -6.58 17.18
C ALA A 35 5.59 -7.37 16.90
N LYS A 36 5.71 -8.66 16.56
CA LYS A 36 4.57 -9.56 16.31
C LYS A 36 3.63 -9.75 17.50
N SER A 37 4.08 -9.53 18.74
CA SER A 37 3.26 -9.70 19.94
C SER A 37 2.55 -8.42 20.38
N THR A 38 2.67 -7.34 19.61
CA THR A 38 2.00 -6.08 19.93
C THR A 38 0.50 -6.17 19.69
N LYS A 39 -0.30 -5.46 20.50
CA LYS A 39 -1.73 -5.29 20.28
C LYS A 39 -1.98 -4.61 18.94
N TYR A 40 -1.07 -3.74 18.49
CA TYR A 40 -1.07 -3.18 17.15
C TYR A 40 -1.09 -4.26 16.07
N VAL A 41 -0.10 -5.17 16.07
CA VAL A 41 -0.03 -6.24 15.06
C VAL A 41 -1.22 -7.19 15.16
N ALA A 42 -1.66 -7.52 16.38
CA ALA A 42 -2.88 -8.30 16.60
C ALA A 42 -4.13 -7.62 16.02
N ALA A 43 -4.27 -6.30 16.18
CA ALA A 43 -5.37 -5.52 15.61
C ALA A 43 -5.32 -5.49 14.08
N VAL A 44 -4.12 -5.36 13.49
CA VAL A 44 -3.93 -5.43 12.04
C VAL A 44 -4.39 -6.78 11.50
N HIS A 45 -3.92 -7.89 12.10
CA HIS A 45 -4.28 -9.23 11.67
C HIS A 45 -5.77 -9.55 11.91
N ALA A 46 -6.36 -9.06 13.01
CA ALA A 46 -7.79 -9.21 13.27
C ALA A 46 -8.67 -8.37 12.31
N GLY A 47 -8.15 -7.24 11.85
CA GLY A 47 -8.85 -6.32 10.96
C GLY A 47 -8.72 -6.64 9.47
N CYS A 48 -7.81 -7.55 9.10
CA CYS A 48 -7.45 -7.86 7.73
C CYS A 48 -7.57 -9.36 7.41
N GLU A 49 -8.41 -9.68 6.43
CA GLU A 49 -8.54 -11.00 5.84
C GLU A 49 -7.75 -11.05 4.53
N THR A 50 -7.14 -12.20 4.23
CA THR A 50 -6.43 -12.39 2.95
C THR A 50 -6.72 -13.76 2.39
N ALA A 51 -6.58 -13.93 1.08
CA ALA A 51 -6.84 -15.19 0.39
C ALA A 51 -6.04 -16.41 0.90
N GLN A 52 -5.03 -16.24 1.77
CA GLN A 52 -4.25 -17.35 2.36
C GLN A 52 -4.15 -17.27 3.89
N ASP A 53 -5.00 -16.47 4.54
CA ASP A 53 -4.94 -16.24 6.00
C ASP A 53 -3.58 -15.74 6.50
N ARG A 54 -2.76 -15.17 5.61
CA ARG A 54 -1.45 -14.61 5.96
C ARG A 54 -1.54 -13.14 6.35
N GLY A 55 -2.70 -12.57 6.65
CA GLY A 55 -2.82 -11.17 7.09
C GLY A 55 -2.15 -10.11 6.19
N VAL A 56 -2.05 -8.89 6.71
CA VAL A 56 -1.31 -7.77 6.12
C VAL A 56 -0.13 -7.43 7.02
N ARG A 57 0.96 -6.96 6.44
CA ARG A 57 2.13 -6.52 7.21
C ARG A 57 1.80 -5.40 8.18
N GLY A 58 1.87 -5.73 9.47
CA GLY A 58 1.89 -4.77 10.58
C GLY A 58 3.30 -4.24 10.87
N TYR A 59 4.37 -4.91 10.40
CA TYR A 59 5.76 -4.45 10.51
C TYR A 59 6.65 -5.01 9.38
N SER A 60 7.90 -4.54 9.28
CA SER A 60 8.80 -4.81 8.14
C SER A 60 9.16 -6.28 7.89
N LEU A 61 9.21 -7.11 8.93
CA LEU A 61 9.50 -8.55 8.85
C LEU A 61 8.30 -9.41 9.28
N ASP A 62 7.10 -8.84 9.22
CA ASP A 62 5.88 -9.57 9.52
C ASP A 62 5.77 -10.80 8.61
N ALA A 63 5.59 -11.96 9.21
CA ALA A 63 5.29 -13.20 8.51
C ALA A 63 3.96 -13.10 7.74
N GLY A 64 3.18 -12.05 8.01
CA GLY A 64 1.94 -11.66 7.38
C GLY A 64 2.00 -11.28 5.89
N GLY A 65 2.92 -11.86 5.12
CA GLY A 65 3.01 -11.74 3.66
C GLY A 65 4.21 -10.95 3.17
N SER A 66 4.99 -11.58 2.30
CA SER A 66 6.00 -10.90 1.48
C SER A 66 5.34 -9.98 0.44
N LEU A 67 6.14 -9.18 -0.29
CA LEU A 67 5.64 -8.44 -1.45
C LEU A 67 4.84 -9.37 -2.37
N ARG A 68 3.57 -9.03 -2.60
CA ARG A 68 2.66 -9.84 -3.42
C ARG A 68 3.11 -9.74 -4.87
N ARG A 69 3.17 -10.88 -5.56
CA ARG A 69 3.71 -11.00 -6.92
C ARG A 69 2.60 -11.40 -7.87
N CYS A 70 2.35 -10.55 -8.85
CA CYS A 70 1.27 -10.70 -9.81
C CYS A 70 1.79 -10.58 -11.25
N PRO A 71 1.15 -11.18 -12.26
CA PRO A 71 1.43 -10.92 -13.66
C PRO A 71 1.33 -9.42 -14.00
N PRO A 72 2.15 -8.87 -14.91
CA PRO A 72 2.12 -7.46 -15.30
C PRO A 72 0.76 -6.93 -15.81
N GLN A 73 -0.11 -7.80 -16.32
CA GLN A 73 -1.43 -7.46 -16.83
C GLN A 73 -2.53 -7.40 -15.75
N THR A 74 -2.16 -7.63 -14.49
CA THR A 74 -3.12 -7.70 -13.37
C THR A 74 -3.84 -6.38 -13.18
N ARG A 75 -5.15 -6.49 -12.88
CA ARG A 75 -6.01 -5.38 -12.46
C ARG A 75 -6.08 -5.31 -10.94
N TYR A 76 -6.06 -4.09 -10.44
CA TYR A 76 -6.14 -3.81 -9.01
C TYR A 76 -7.23 -2.79 -8.75
N GLU A 77 -8.05 -3.03 -7.75
CA GLU A 77 -8.96 -2.02 -7.21
C GLU A 77 -8.70 -1.82 -5.71
N TRP A 78 -8.19 -0.65 -5.37
CA TRP A 78 -8.00 -0.22 -3.98
C TRP A 78 -9.25 0.53 -3.53
N VAL A 79 -10.04 -0.13 -2.69
CA VAL A 79 -11.28 0.41 -2.12
C VAL A 79 -10.97 1.02 -0.77
N LEU A 80 -11.29 2.29 -0.58
CA LEU A 80 -11.13 3.03 0.68
C LEU A 80 -12.47 3.12 1.40
N CYS A 81 -12.46 2.91 2.72
CA CYS A 81 -13.65 2.73 3.55
C CYS A 81 -14.62 1.65 3.04
N PRO A 82 -14.15 0.46 2.66
CA PRO A 82 -15.02 -0.56 2.10
C PRO A 82 -16.02 -1.10 3.12
N ASP A 83 -17.18 -1.53 2.62
CA ASP A 83 -18.10 -2.35 3.39
C ASP A 83 -17.57 -3.78 3.56
N SER A 84 -18.23 -4.57 4.41
CA SER A 84 -17.85 -5.96 4.71
C SER A 84 -17.98 -6.91 3.51
N ALA A 85 -18.80 -6.59 2.52
CA ALA A 85 -18.97 -7.39 1.31
C ALA A 85 -18.33 -6.69 0.10
N GLN A 86 -17.19 -7.20 -0.34
CA GLN A 86 -16.60 -6.79 -1.62
C GLN A 86 -16.83 -7.85 -2.67
N GLY A 87 -17.49 -7.44 -3.76
CA GLY A 87 -17.61 -8.24 -4.96
C GLY A 87 -16.31 -8.23 -5.77
N PRO A 88 -16.22 -9.08 -6.81
CA PRO A 88 -15.07 -9.09 -7.72
C PRO A 88 -14.97 -7.77 -8.50
N ILE A 89 -13.79 -7.51 -9.07
CA ILE A 89 -13.58 -6.41 -10.01
C ILE A 89 -14.56 -6.53 -11.18
N THR A 90 -15.35 -5.48 -11.43
CA THR A 90 -16.36 -5.45 -12.53
C THR A 90 -15.94 -4.59 -13.71
N TRP A 91 -14.85 -3.84 -13.59
CA TRP A 91 -14.40 -2.90 -14.62
C TRP A 91 -13.33 -3.49 -15.53
N GLN A 92 -13.26 -2.96 -16.76
CA GLN A 92 -12.31 -3.40 -17.77
C GLN A 92 -11.09 -2.48 -17.86
N ALA A 93 -9.90 -3.06 -18.04
CA ALA A 93 -8.71 -2.28 -18.34
C ALA A 93 -8.88 -1.61 -19.72
N THR A 94 -8.52 -0.34 -19.80
CA THR A 94 -8.65 0.45 -21.04
C THR A 94 -7.32 1.10 -21.40
N ARG A 95 -7.21 1.64 -22.62
CA ARG A 95 -6.09 2.49 -23.00
C ARG A 95 -5.92 3.65 -22.00
N GLY A 96 -4.67 3.91 -21.58
CA GLY A 96 -4.31 4.99 -20.68
C GLY A 96 -4.16 6.34 -21.37
N ARG A 97 -3.91 7.39 -20.57
CA ARG A 97 -3.75 8.78 -21.05
C ARG A 97 -2.45 9.01 -21.84
N GLY A 98 -1.41 8.23 -21.56
CA GLY A 98 -0.16 8.25 -22.33
C GLY A 98 -0.21 7.28 -23.51
N ASN A 99 0.57 7.57 -24.55
CA ASN A 99 0.65 6.74 -25.77
C ASN A 99 1.10 5.29 -25.51
N ASP A 100 1.72 5.03 -24.35
CA ASP A 100 2.29 3.74 -23.95
C ASP A 100 1.85 3.33 -22.53
N THR A 101 0.55 3.46 -22.25
CA THR A 101 -0.03 3.23 -20.91
C THR A 101 -1.38 2.49 -20.97
N VAL A 102 -1.72 1.81 -19.88
CA VAL A 102 -3.00 1.11 -19.67
C VAL A 102 -3.62 1.49 -18.32
N ARG A 103 -4.94 1.65 -18.27
CA ARG A 103 -5.68 1.95 -17.04
C ARG A 103 -6.01 0.64 -16.33
N ARG A 104 -5.18 0.22 -15.39
CA ARG A 104 -5.29 -1.08 -14.68
C ARG A 104 -5.17 -1.01 -13.15
N PHE A 105 -5.12 0.19 -12.59
CA PHE A 105 -5.17 0.42 -11.15
C PHE A 105 -6.28 1.41 -10.83
N ARG A 106 -7.34 0.95 -10.17
CA ARG A 106 -8.47 1.77 -9.75
C ARG A 106 -8.39 2.07 -8.26
N VAL A 107 -8.72 3.30 -7.89
CA VAL A 107 -9.02 3.67 -6.51
C VAL A 107 -10.49 4.03 -6.43
N SER A 108 -11.21 3.44 -5.48
CA SER A 108 -12.64 3.63 -5.27
C SER A 108 -12.87 4.18 -3.87
N ASN A 109 -13.60 5.30 -3.78
CA ASN A 109 -13.90 5.96 -2.52
C ASN A 109 -15.29 5.53 -2.03
N ARG A 110 -15.34 4.79 -0.93
CA ARG A 110 -16.58 4.45 -0.21
C ARG A 110 -16.70 5.21 1.11
N CYS A 111 -15.79 6.14 1.37
CA CYS A 111 -15.88 7.03 2.51
C CYS A 111 -17.02 8.04 2.26
N ARG A 112 -17.58 8.57 3.36
CA ARG A 112 -18.67 9.56 3.30
C ARG A 112 -18.23 10.93 2.77
N GLU A 113 -16.92 11.17 2.75
CA GLU A 113 -16.30 12.40 2.33
C GLU A 113 -15.37 12.18 1.14
N ALA A 114 -14.99 13.27 0.46
CA ALA A 114 -14.04 13.18 -0.63
C ALA A 114 -12.66 12.80 -0.11
N VAL A 115 -11.99 11.90 -0.84
CA VAL A 115 -10.61 11.50 -0.55
C VAL A 115 -9.69 12.05 -1.62
N TRP A 116 -8.50 12.48 -1.21
CA TRP A 116 -7.43 12.95 -2.09
C TRP A 116 -6.30 11.93 -2.13
N ILE A 117 -6.04 11.36 -3.30
CA ILE A 117 -4.97 10.38 -3.49
C ILE A 117 -3.71 11.10 -3.97
N GLN A 118 -2.71 11.19 -3.10
CA GLN A 118 -1.40 11.74 -3.40
C GLN A 118 -0.45 10.64 -3.88
N GLN A 119 0.24 10.89 -4.99
CA GLN A 119 1.40 10.11 -5.41
C GLN A 119 2.63 10.55 -4.62
N ALA A 120 3.42 9.60 -4.12
CA ALA A 120 4.67 9.87 -3.42
C ALA A 120 5.78 8.88 -3.78
N GLY A 121 7.01 9.24 -3.42
CA GLY A 121 8.20 8.43 -3.63
C GLY A 121 9.07 8.93 -4.79
N PRO A 122 10.14 8.18 -5.12
CA PRO A 122 11.14 8.61 -6.11
C PRO A 122 10.60 8.57 -7.55
N ARG A 123 9.47 7.89 -7.78
CA ARG A 123 8.85 7.71 -9.10
C ARG A 123 7.34 7.91 -8.99
N VAL A 124 6.79 8.65 -9.96
CA VAL A 124 5.35 8.95 -10.06
C VAL A 124 4.84 8.70 -11.48
N LEU A 125 3.54 8.49 -11.62
CA LEU A 125 2.86 8.35 -12.90
C LEU A 125 2.77 9.71 -13.59
N ARG A 126 3.69 9.98 -14.52
CA ARG A 126 3.86 11.29 -15.17
C ARG A 126 2.68 11.79 -15.99
N HIS A 127 1.79 10.89 -16.43
CA HIS A 127 0.58 11.22 -17.19
C HIS A 127 -0.66 11.37 -16.29
N GLU A 128 -0.47 11.34 -14.98
CA GLU A 128 -1.52 11.44 -13.97
C GLU A 128 -1.25 12.65 -13.06
N GLN A 129 -2.31 13.16 -12.43
CA GLN A 129 -2.16 14.26 -11.47
C GLN A 129 -1.40 13.78 -10.23
N GLY A 130 -0.55 14.64 -9.67
CA GLY A 130 0.18 14.35 -8.44
C GLY A 130 -0.73 14.12 -7.24
N ILE A 131 -1.87 14.83 -7.18
CA ILE A 131 -2.93 14.65 -6.19
C ILE A 131 -4.26 14.57 -6.94
N ARG A 132 -5.06 13.53 -6.65
CA ARG A 132 -6.36 13.29 -7.30
C ARG A 132 -7.47 13.29 -6.26
N ARG A 133 -8.43 14.22 -6.38
CA ARG A 133 -9.70 14.15 -5.64
C ARG A 133 -10.60 13.06 -6.19
N ILE A 134 -11.26 12.32 -5.31
CA ILE A 134 -12.28 11.32 -5.61
C ILE A 134 -13.47 11.57 -4.68
N GLU A 135 -14.63 11.94 -5.26
CA GLU A 135 -15.87 12.13 -4.48
C GLU A 135 -16.34 10.84 -3.81
N PRO A 136 -17.22 10.93 -2.79
CA PRO A 136 -17.94 9.77 -2.28
C PRO A 136 -18.57 8.96 -3.41
N ASP A 137 -18.47 7.63 -3.33
CA ASP A 137 -18.94 6.63 -4.31
C ASP A 137 -18.35 6.73 -5.72
N ALA A 138 -17.40 7.64 -5.94
CA ALA A 138 -16.68 7.74 -7.19
C ALA A 138 -15.44 6.84 -7.21
N SER A 139 -14.90 6.65 -8.41
CA SER A 139 -13.64 5.94 -8.61
C SER A 139 -12.77 6.62 -9.65
N TYR A 140 -11.46 6.39 -9.57
CA TYR A 140 -10.49 6.86 -10.56
C TYR A 140 -9.54 5.73 -10.94
N THR A 141 -9.36 5.50 -12.24
CA THR A 141 -8.42 4.48 -12.73
C THR A 141 -7.16 5.15 -13.29
N TYR A 142 -5.99 4.85 -12.72
CA TYR A 142 -4.70 5.39 -13.10
C TYR A 142 -4.10 4.71 -14.33
N SER A 143 -3.44 5.48 -15.19
CA SER A 143 -2.69 5.02 -16.36
C SER A 143 -1.30 4.55 -15.96
N ILE A 144 -1.08 3.23 -16.00
CA ILE A 144 0.19 2.57 -15.68
C ILE A 144 1.03 2.43 -16.96
N PRO A 145 2.31 2.83 -16.97
CA PRO A 145 3.20 2.62 -18.12
C PRO A 145 3.36 1.15 -18.47
N ASN A 146 3.19 0.82 -19.75
CA ASN A 146 3.33 -0.56 -20.24
C ASN A 146 4.77 -1.09 -20.11
N ARG A 147 5.76 -0.18 -20.08
CA ARG A 147 7.18 -0.52 -19.84
C ARG A 147 7.51 -0.87 -18.38
N GLY A 148 6.52 -0.73 -17.49
CA GLY A 148 6.71 -0.88 -16.05
C GLY A 148 7.16 0.41 -15.37
N LEU A 149 7.06 0.42 -14.04
CA LEU A 149 7.45 1.55 -13.20
C LEU A 149 7.63 1.08 -11.75
N SER A 150 8.82 1.23 -11.17
CA SER A 150 9.07 0.79 -9.80
C SER A 150 8.62 1.81 -8.75
N SER A 151 8.37 1.29 -7.54
CA SER A 151 8.36 2.06 -6.30
C SER A 151 7.38 3.23 -6.27
N THR A 152 6.23 3.09 -6.92
CA THR A 152 5.12 4.04 -6.80
C THR A 152 4.44 3.90 -5.44
N ARG A 153 3.97 5.00 -4.87
CA ARG A 153 3.22 5.02 -3.61
C ARG A 153 2.02 5.93 -3.77
N PHE A 154 0.89 5.50 -3.21
CA PHE A 154 -0.35 6.24 -3.18
C PHE A 154 -0.81 6.35 -1.72
N LEU A 155 -1.10 7.58 -1.29
CA LEU A 155 -1.53 7.91 0.07
C LEU A 155 -2.87 8.64 0.00
N PRO A 156 -3.91 8.19 0.71
CA PRO A 156 -5.17 8.89 0.80
C PRO A 156 -5.09 9.97 1.87
N LYS A 157 -5.73 11.10 1.58
CA LYS A 157 -5.85 12.26 2.48
C LYS A 157 -7.32 12.68 2.59
N THR A 158 -7.72 13.18 3.74
CA THR A 158 -9.10 13.64 4.02
C THR A 158 -9.10 14.99 4.73
N GLY A 159 -10.22 15.72 4.67
CA GLY A 159 -10.30 17.06 5.27
C GLY A 159 -9.41 18.12 4.61
N CYS A 160 -9.04 17.94 3.33
CA CYS A 160 -8.14 18.85 2.62
C CYS A 160 -8.84 20.12 2.11
N ASP A 161 -8.04 21.16 1.85
CA ASP A 161 -8.44 22.32 1.08
C ASP A 161 -8.73 21.97 -0.40
N THR A 162 -9.12 22.99 -1.19
CA THR A 162 -9.48 22.83 -2.61
C THR A 162 -8.34 22.40 -3.53
N SER A 163 -7.08 22.48 -3.06
CA SER A 163 -5.90 22.01 -3.78
C SER A 163 -5.48 20.59 -3.36
N GLY A 164 -6.20 19.99 -2.41
CA GLY A 164 -5.86 18.69 -1.84
C GLY A 164 -4.67 18.77 -0.90
N ASN A 165 -4.41 19.92 -0.29
CA ASN A 165 -3.36 20.15 0.71
C ASN A 165 -3.99 20.58 2.03
N ASN A 166 -3.15 20.82 3.04
CA ASN A 166 -3.58 21.31 4.35
C ASN A 166 -4.72 20.45 4.95
N CYS A 167 -4.53 19.13 4.95
CA CYS A 167 -5.55 18.16 5.29
C CYS A 167 -5.57 17.81 6.79
N ASP A 168 -6.68 17.23 7.26
CA ASP A 168 -6.80 16.64 8.60
C ASP A 168 -6.01 15.33 8.74
N VAL A 169 -5.78 14.64 7.62
CA VAL A 169 -4.95 13.44 7.53
C VAL A 169 -3.96 13.63 6.38
N GLN A 170 -2.69 13.87 6.71
CA GLN A 170 -1.63 14.08 5.73
C GLN A 170 -0.22 13.95 6.31
N SER A 171 0.50 12.90 5.90
CA SER A 171 1.92 12.74 6.29
C SER A 171 2.94 13.34 5.31
N MET A 172 2.49 13.90 4.19
CA MET A 172 3.37 14.37 3.12
C MET A 172 3.04 15.81 2.71
N PRO A 173 4.03 16.70 2.53
CA PRO A 173 3.80 18.10 2.18
C PRO A 173 3.09 18.27 0.82
N PRO A 174 2.48 19.45 0.56
CA PRO A 174 2.32 20.63 1.44
C PRO A 174 1.31 20.44 2.59
N CYS A 175 1.75 20.67 3.83
CA CYS A 175 0.96 20.46 5.05
C CYS A 175 0.55 21.79 5.70
N PRO A 176 -0.39 21.77 6.66
CA PRO A 176 -0.74 22.95 7.44
C PRO A 176 0.47 23.60 8.13
N ALA A 177 0.31 24.84 8.59
CA ALA A 177 1.37 25.59 9.26
C ALA A 177 1.96 24.88 10.51
N TRP A 178 1.18 24.00 11.15
CA TRP A 178 1.60 23.21 12.31
C TRP A 178 2.39 21.93 11.95
N GLY A 179 2.58 21.64 10.66
CA GLY A 179 3.37 20.51 10.16
C GLY A 179 2.51 19.39 9.56
N CYS A 180 3.18 18.34 9.09
CA CYS A 180 2.54 17.12 8.62
C CYS A 180 2.30 16.15 9.77
N ASP A 181 1.33 15.27 9.61
CA ASP A 181 1.17 14.11 10.49
C ASP A 181 2.38 13.17 10.38
N LEU A 182 2.50 12.29 11.39
CA LEU A 182 3.39 11.14 11.28
C LEU A 182 3.00 10.27 10.06
N PRO A 183 3.95 9.51 9.46
CA PRO A 183 3.71 8.70 8.27
C PRO A 183 2.88 7.44 8.52
N ILE A 184 1.75 7.58 9.19
CA ILE A 184 0.84 6.51 9.62
C ILE A 184 -0.29 6.28 8.61
N ASP A 185 -0.23 6.92 7.44
CA ASP A 185 -1.25 6.81 6.41
C ASP A 185 -1.38 5.38 5.89
N THR A 186 -2.62 4.95 5.67
CA THR A 186 -2.90 3.79 4.84
C THR A 186 -2.24 3.98 3.47
N LYS A 187 -1.59 2.95 2.93
CA LYS A 187 -0.74 3.13 1.74
C LYS A 187 -0.82 1.97 0.79
N PHE A 188 -0.92 2.28 -0.50
CA PHE A 188 -0.71 1.32 -1.58
C PHE A 188 0.64 1.59 -2.22
N VAL A 189 1.51 0.57 -2.22
CA VAL A 189 2.84 0.63 -2.84
C VAL A 189 2.90 -0.42 -3.94
N ALA A 190 3.35 -0.01 -5.12
CA ALA A 190 3.49 -0.93 -6.24
C ALA A 190 4.72 -0.64 -7.09
N THR A 191 5.33 -1.72 -7.52
CA THR A 191 6.23 -1.80 -8.66
C THR A 191 5.47 -2.48 -9.77
N TRP A 192 5.28 -1.78 -10.89
CA TRP A 192 4.51 -2.23 -12.03
C TRP A 192 5.40 -2.98 -13.02
N GLY A 193 5.06 -4.22 -13.31
CA GLY A 193 5.69 -5.04 -14.33
C GLY A 193 5.47 -4.48 -15.73
N CYS A 194 6.42 -4.77 -16.59
CA CYS A 194 6.36 -4.51 -18.03
C CYS A 194 5.41 -5.51 -18.70
N VAL A 195 4.39 -5.01 -19.38
CA VAL A 195 3.37 -5.83 -20.07
C VAL A 195 3.87 -6.34 -21.43
N TYR A 196 4.98 -5.80 -21.92
CA TYR A 196 5.62 -6.23 -23.16
C TYR A 196 6.53 -7.46 -23.01
N ALA A 197 6.65 -8.01 -21.80
CA ALA A 197 7.46 -9.19 -21.56
C ALA A 197 6.90 -10.37 -22.36
N SER A 198 7.43 -10.56 -23.57
CA SER A 198 7.26 -11.77 -24.36
C SER A 198 8.35 -12.75 -23.93
N GLY A 199 8.12 -14.06 -23.98
CA GLY A 199 9.12 -15.06 -23.57
C GLY A 199 10.51 -14.92 -24.25
N ASP A 200 10.64 -14.08 -25.28
CA ASP A 200 11.90 -13.65 -25.89
C ASP A 200 12.64 -12.59 -25.04
N PRO A 201 13.86 -12.92 -24.55
CA PRO A 201 14.68 -11.99 -23.77
C PRO A 201 15.13 -10.73 -24.51
N ARG A 202 15.32 -10.76 -25.84
CA ARG A 202 15.87 -9.62 -26.61
C ARG A 202 14.85 -8.51 -26.79
N THR A 203 13.63 -8.86 -27.21
CA THR A 203 12.51 -7.91 -27.32
C THR A 203 12.08 -7.38 -25.95
N THR A 204 12.05 -8.25 -24.94
CA THR A 204 11.77 -7.86 -23.55
C THR A 204 12.80 -6.88 -23.01
N ALA A 205 14.10 -7.11 -23.21
CA ALA A 205 15.14 -6.19 -22.73
C ALA A 205 15.08 -4.80 -23.41
N MET A 206 14.64 -4.75 -24.67
CA MET A 206 14.52 -3.50 -25.42
C MET A 206 13.29 -2.67 -25.01
N GLN A 207 12.20 -3.34 -24.61
CA GLN A 207 10.91 -2.68 -24.28
C GLN A 207 10.71 -2.48 -22.78
N CYS A 208 11.28 -3.36 -21.96
CA CYS A 208 11.22 -3.33 -20.51
C CYS A 208 12.53 -2.77 -19.95
N ALA A 209 12.63 -1.45 -19.87
CA ALA A 209 13.80 -0.80 -19.31
C ALA A 209 13.96 -1.16 -17.82
N PRO A 210 15.20 -1.36 -17.33
CA PRO A 210 15.48 -1.45 -15.91
C PRO A 210 14.87 -0.27 -15.16
N ALA A 211 14.31 -0.55 -13.99
CA ALA A 211 13.78 0.49 -13.12
C ALA A 211 14.88 1.32 -12.41
N GLY A 212 16.17 1.00 -12.66
CA GLY A 212 17.35 1.74 -12.21
C GLY A 212 18.65 1.06 -12.70
N PRO A 213 19.81 1.72 -12.58
CA PRO A 213 21.11 1.08 -12.82
C PRO A 213 21.28 -0.15 -11.91
N GLY A 214 21.56 -1.31 -12.50
CA GLY A 214 21.71 -2.58 -11.76
C GLY A 214 20.40 -3.30 -11.40
N GLU A 215 19.24 -2.76 -11.79
CA GLU A 215 17.96 -3.43 -11.58
C GLU A 215 17.61 -4.39 -12.73
N LEU A 216 16.95 -5.50 -12.42
CA LEU A 216 16.44 -6.42 -13.43
C LEU A 216 15.17 -5.86 -14.08
N PRO A 217 14.86 -6.21 -15.34
CA PRO A 217 13.60 -5.85 -15.98
C PRO A 217 12.41 -6.29 -15.13
N LEU A 218 11.46 -5.38 -14.91
CA LEU A 218 10.25 -5.65 -14.13
C LEU A 218 9.36 -6.59 -14.93
N ARG A 219 9.35 -7.89 -14.61
CA ARG A 219 8.53 -8.90 -15.31
C ARG A 219 7.27 -9.30 -14.55
N GLN A 220 7.07 -8.72 -13.37
CA GLN A 220 5.96 -8.98 -12.47
C GLN A 220 5.58 -7.67 -11.82
N ASP A 221 4.31 -7.53 -11.48
CA ASP A 221 3.91 -6.55 -10.50
C ASP A 221 4.32 -7.04 -9.11
N LEU A 222 4.87 -6.14 -8.31
CA LEU A 222 5.11 -6.33 -6.89
C LEU A 222 4.30 -5.28 -6.14
N TRP A 223 3.43 -5.69 -5.23
CA TRP A 223 2.64 -4.71 -4.48
C TRP A 223 2.53 -5.07 -3.01
N ASP A 224 2.24 -4.04 -2.22
CA ASP A 224 1.86 -4.15 -0.84
C ASP A 224 0.85 -3.04 -0.51
N ALA A 225 -0.19 -3.41 0.24
CA ALA A 225 -1.09 -2.45 0.85
C ALA A 225 -0.91 -2.61 2.35
N GLY A 226 0.07 -1.86 2.87
CA GLY A 226 0.65 -2.12 4.17
C GLY A 226 0.27 -1.06 5.18
N VAL A 227 0.19 -1.50 6.43
CA VAL A 227 -0.01 -0.66 7.61
C VAL A 227 1.21 -0.72 8.50
N VAL A 228 2.40 -0.95 7.93
CA VAL A 228 3.67 -1.08 8.67
C VAL A 228 3.93 0.13 9.59
N GLN A 229 3.46 1.31 9.21
CA GLN A 229 3.65 2.54 9.98
C GLN A 229 2.38 2.95 10.75
N GLY A 230 1.24 2.35 10.42
CA GLY A 230 -0.08 2.80 10.85
C GLY A 230 -1.13 2.64 9.76
N TRP A 231 -2.37 2.97 10.11
CA TRP A 231 -3.45 3.19 9.15
C TRP A 231 -4.30 4.39 9.55
N THR A 232 -4.88 5.04 8.54
CA THR A 232 -5.79 6.18 8.73
C THR A 232 -7.20 5.86 8.24
N LEU A 233 -7.31 5.06 7.17
CA LEU A 233 -8.58 4.58 6.62
C LEU A 233 -8.59 3.05 6.52
N PRO A 234 -9.72 2.38 6.80
CA PRO A 234 -9.89 0.99 6.40
C PRO A 234 -9.86 0.90 4.88
N PHE A 235 -9.37 -0.23 4.37
CA PHE A 235 -9.17 -0.39 2.95
C PHE A 235 -9.30 -1.84 2.52
N SER A 236 -9.36 -2.06 1.22
CA SER A 236 -9.18 -3.38 0.64
C SER A 236 -8.60 -3.27 -0.75
N VAL A 237 -7.83 -4.26 -1.14
CA VAL A 237 -7.27 -4.38 -2.48
C VAL A 237 -7.82 -5.64 -3.11
N LEU A 238 -8.62 -5.45 -4.14
CA LEU A 238 -9.13 -6.51 -5.00
C LEU A 238 -8.18 -6.70 -6.17
N VAL A 239 -7.99 -7.93 -6.60
CA VAL A 239 -7.00 -8.33 -7.58
C VAL A 239 -7.58 -9.30 -8.58
N GLU A 240 -7.38 -9.03 -9.86
CA GLU A 240 -7.87 -9.90 -10.94
C GLU A 240 -6.81 -10.08 -12.02
N GLY A 241 -6.52 -11.33 -12.36
CA GLY A 241 -5.42 -11.71 -13.27
C GLY A 241 -4.69 -12.99 -12.87
N GLY A 242 -4.94 -13.52 -11.67
CA GLY A 242 -4.33 -14.74 -11.13
C GLY A 242 -2.85 -14.58 -10.79
N GLY A 243 -2.32 -15.37 -9.86
CA GLY A 243 -0.87 -15.38 -9.57
C GLY A 243 -0.09 -16.23 -10.59
N LEU A 244 1.18 -15.89 -10.82
CA LEU A 244 2.11 -16.79 -11.53
C LEU A 244 2.49 -18.01 -10.66
N LEU A 245 2.29 -17.89 -9.34
CA LEU A 245 2.39 -18.95 -8.36
C LEU A 245 1.12 -18.94 -7.53
N GLU A 246 0.68 -20.12 -7.10
CA GLU A 246 -0.49 -20.25 -6.22
C GLU A 246 -0.27 -19.43 -4.95
N GLY A 247 -1.23 -18.54 -4.67
CA GLY A 247 -1.18 -17.65 -3.53
C GLY A 247 -0.19 -16.48 -3.60
N SER A 248 0.49 -16.21 -4.72
CA SER A 248 1.36 -15.02 -4.79
C SER A 248 0.61 -13.71 -5.04
N CYS A 249 -0.60 -13.80 -5.58
CA CYS A 249 -1.42 -12.70 -6.06
C CYS A 249 -2.87 -12.93 -5.63
N GLY A 250 -3.40 -12.08 -4.77
CA GLY A 250 -4.78 -12.21 -4.30
C GLY A 250 -5.17 -11.10 -3.35
N ASP A 251 -6.47 -11.07 -3.07
CA ASP A 251 -7.12 -9.98 -2.37
C ASP A 251 -6.60 -9.78 -0.94
N VAL A 252 -6.71 -8.53 -0.50
CA VAL A 252 -6.48 -8.07 0.87
C VAL A 252 -7.72 -7.31 1.31
N VAL A 253 -8.43 -7.82 2.30
CA VAL A 253 -9.67 -7.23 2.79
C VAL A 253 -9.49 -6.73 4.22
N CYS A 254 -9.15 -5.45 4.37
CA CYS A 254 -8.99 -4.79 5.66
C CYS A 254 -10.18 -3.88 6.01
N SER A 255 -11.40 -4.34 5.72
CA SER A 255 -12.62 -3.56 5.96
C SER A 255 -12.90 -3.34 7.44
N LYS A 256 -12.37 -4.18 8.32
CA LYS A 256 -12.58 -4.09 9.77
C LYS A 256 -11.60 -3.13 10.47
N LEU A 257 -10.59 -2.58 9.78
CA LEU A 257 -9.59 -1.63 10.31
C LEU A 257 -10.17 -0.23 10.60
N HIS A 258 -11.25 -0.16 11.36
CA HIS A 258 -11.76 1.10 11.89
C HIS A 258 -10.91 1.52 13.09
N VAL A 259 -10.26 2.68 12.98
CA VAL A 259 -9.41 3.25 14.06
C VAL A 259 -10.18 3.29 15.38
N ALA A 260 -11.44 3.71 15.37
CA ALA A 260 -12.27 3.82 16.57
C ALA A 260 -12.53 2.50 17.30
N ASN A 261 -12.40 1.35 16.62
CA ASN A 261 -12.77 0.05 17.17
C ASN A 261 -11.55 -0.83 17.46
N LEU A 262 -10.52 -0.76 16.60
CA LEU A 262 -9.37 -1.66 16.64
C LEU A 262 -8.08 -0.98 17.06
N CYS A 263 -8.01 0.35 17.12
CA CYS A 263 -6.77 0.99 17.53
C CYS A 263 -6.51 0.78 19.03
N PRO A 264 -5.39 0.16 19.43
CA PRO A 264 -5.04 0.06 20.84
C PRO A 264 -4.80 1.45 21.43
N HIS A 265 -5.43 1.76 22.56
CA HIS A 265 -5.25 3.05 23.25
C HIS A 265 -4.23 2.99 24.40
N ASP A 266 -4.09 1.82 25.03
CA ASP A 266 -3.26 1.63 26.23
C ASP A 266 -2.03 0.73 25.97
N GLU A 267 -1.53 0.71 24.73
CA GLU A 267 -0.30 -0.02 24.42
C GLU A 267 0.92 0.85 24.74
N LEU A 268 1.36 0.79 25.99
CA LEU A 268 2.71 1.22 26.37
C LEU A 268 3.69 0.13 25.94
N LEU A 269 4.50 0.37 24.88
CA LEU A 269 5.69 -0.46 24.61
C LEU A 269 6.87 -0.08 25.54
N THR A 270 6.57 0.29 26.78
CA THR A 270 7.62 0.52 27.78
C THR A 270 8.23 -0.83 28.16
N PRO A 271 9.57 -0.96 28.20
CA PRO A 271 10.17 -2.04 28.95
C PRO A 271 9.65 -1.98 30.39
N GLU A 272 9.12 -3.08 30.93
CA GLU A 272 9.19 -3.23 32.38
C GLU A 272 10.67 -3.20 32.78
N ALA A 273 10.98 -2.41 33.80
CA ALA A 273 12.33 -2.09 34.26
C ALA A 273 13.09 -3.32 34.79
#